data_AF-A0A0C9RMF0-F1
#
_entry.id   AF-A0A0C9RMF0-F1
#
_cell.length_a   1.000
_cell.length_b   1.000
_cell.length_c   1.000
_cell.angle_alpha   90.00
_cell.angle_beta   90.00
_cell.angle_gamma   90.00
#
_symmetry.space_group_name_H-M   'P 1'
#
loop_
_entity.id
_entity.type
_entity.pdbx_description
1 polymer ?
#
loop_
_entity_poly.entity_id
_entity_poly.type
_entity_poly.pdbx_seq_one_letter_code
_entity_poly.pdbx_strand_id
1 'polypeptide(L)'
;MVTLDIFLEYEKRLIDDIDEKNALFDYFEFLIHSRNSNKECIVCVLGSMLGQEIQDAYSAFGRESKEDFSLTLTYSLLKDAVAGHFGQNWDEKNFRSTISKWFTGSSDRFGRRSKRQKRRSKSL
;
A
#
# COMPACT_ATOMS: atom_id res chain seq x y z
N MET A 1 0.99 -8.85 12.74
CA MET A 1 1.19 -7.62 11.92
C MET A 1 2.24 -7.97 10.89
N VAL A 2 2.05 -7.63 9.61
CA VAL A 2 3.04 -7.91 8.56
C VAL A 2 4.30 -7.08 8.83
N THR A 3 5.44 -7.75 9.01
CA THR A 3 6.76 -7.12 9.16
C THR A 3 7.39 -6.88 7.80
N LEU A 4 8.45 -6.08 7.75
CA LEU A 4 9.20 -5.87 6.49
C LEU A 4 9.76 -7.19 5.93
N ASP A 5 10.32 -8.06 6.77
CA ASP A 5 10.92 -9.32 6.31
C ASP A 5 9.88 -10.27 5.70
N ILE A 6 8.70 -10.38 6.31
CA ILE A 6 7.58 -11.17 5.78
C ILE A 6 7.15 -10.61 4.42
N PHE A 7 7.07 -9.28 4.28
CA PHE A 7 6.73 -8.64 3.01
C PHE A 7 7.78 -8.93 1.92
N LEU A 8 9.07 -8.84 2.25
CA LEU A 8 10.16 -9.10 1.30
C LEU A 8 10.23 -10.58 0.88
N GLU A 9 10.00 -11.51 1.80
CA GLU A 9 9.90 -12.94 1.49
C GLU A 9 8.71 -13.21 0.57
N TYR A 10 7.58 -12.57 0.85
CA TYR A 10 6.39 -12.69 0.01
C TYR A 10 6.61 -12.14 -1.40
N GLU A 11 7.23 -10.97 -1.53
CA GLU A 11 7.58 -10.39 -2.85
C GLU A 11 8.48 -11.33 -3.67
N LYS A 12 9.40 -12.06 -3.03
CA LYS A 12 10.22 -13.07 -3.72
C LYS A 12 9.36 -14.24 -4.21
N ARG A 13 8.46 -14.75 -3.36
CA ARG A 13 7.54 -15.84 -3.75
C ARG A 13 6.68 -15.47 -4.96
N LEU A 14 6.19 -14.23 -4.99
CA LEU A 14 5.40 -13.73 -6.12
C LEU A 14 6.15 -13.79 -7.45
N ILE A 15 7.49 -13.78 -7.48
CA ILE A 15 8.25 -13.84 -8.75
C ILE A 15 8.03 -15.17 -9.46
N ASP A 16 8.12 -16.28 -8.72
CA ASP A 16 8.18 -17.63 -9.29
C ASP A 16 6.86 -18.40 -9.17
N ASP A 17 5.94 -17.97 -8.31
CA ASP A 17 4.68 -18.67 -8.02
C ASP A 17 3.48 -17.96 -8.68
N ILE A 18 3.01 -18.52 -9.80
CA ILE A 18 1.85 -17.97 -10.53
C ILE A 18 0.55 -18.12 -9.74
N ASP A 19 0.41 -19.19 -8.95
CA ASP A 19 -0.79 -19.43 -8.16
C ASP A 19 -0.87 -18.41 -7.02
N GLU A 20 0.26 -18.07 -6.42
CA GLU A 20 0.35 -17.01 -5.42
C GLU A 20 0.05 -15.61 -6.01
N LYS A 21 0.53 -15.32 -7.23
CA LYS A 21 0.15 -14.07 -7.94
C LYS A 21 -1.36 -13.99 -8.15
N ASN A 22 -1.97 -15.07 -8.63
CA ASN A 22 -3.41 -15.13 -8.88
C ASN A 22 -4.20 -14.99 -7.57
N ALA A 23 -3.79 -15.69 -6.51
CA ALA A 23 -4.42 -15.59 -5.21
C ALA A 23 -4.37 -14.16 -4.63
N LEU A 24 -3.24 -13.47 -4.77
CA LEU A 24 -3.11 -12.08 -4.34
C LEU A 24 -4.01 -11.15 -5.18
N PHE A 25 -4.06 -11.36 -6.49
CA PHE A 25 -4.92 -10.60 -7.39
C PHE A 25 -6.40 -10.78 -7.03
N ASP A 26 -6.87 -12.02 -6.89
CA ASP A 26 -8.24 -12.36 -6.48
C ASP A 26 -8.59 -11.75 -5.12
N TYR A 27 -7.63 -11.75 -4.18
CA TYR A 27 -7.80 -11.09 -2.89
C TYR A 27 -7.97 -9.57 -3.04
N PHE A 28 -7.22 -8.92 -3.94
CA PHE A 28 -7.42 -7.50 -4.23
C PHE A 28 -8.78 -7.24 -4.85
N GLU A 29 -9.20 -8.02 -5.85
CA GLU A 29 -10.53 -7.90 -6.45
C GLU A 29 -11.64 -8.05 -5.41
N PHE A 30 -11.53 -9.03 -4.52
CA PHE A 30 -12.47 -9.23 -3.42
C PHE A 30 -12.57 -7.99 -2.51
N LEU A 31 -11.43 -7.41 -2.11
CA LEU A 31 -11.41 -6.23 -1.24
C LEU A 31 -11.99 -4.97 -1.89
N ILE A 32 -11.86 -4.84 -3.21
CA ILE A 32 -12.28 -3.64 -3.95
C ILE A 32 -13.67 -3.77 -4.57
N HIS A 33 -14.25 -4.97 -4.62
CA HIS A 33 -15.51 -5.27 -5.31
C HIS A 33 -16.66 -4.29 -5.00
N SER A 34 -16.79 -3.82 -3.76
CA SER A 34 -17.87 -2.91 -3.33
C SER A 34 -17.42 -1.44 -3.22
N ARG A 35 -16.28 -1.07 -3.80
CA ARG A 35 -15.68 0.27 -3.66
C ARG A 35 -15.95 1.11 -4.90
N ASN A 36 -16.14 2.40 -4.69
CA ASN A 36 -16.61 3.32 -5.74
C ASN A 36 -15.54 4.35 -6.16
N SER A 37 -14.35 4.30 -5.56
CA SER A 37 -13.25 5.20 -5.93
C SER A 37 -11.88 4.56 -5.76
N ASN A 38 -10.90 5.03 -6.55
CA ASN A 38 -9.48 4.66 -6.41
C ASN A 38 -9.00 4.77 -4.95
N LYS A 39 -9.42 5.82 -4.25
CA LYS A 39 -9.06 6.06 -2.85
C LYS A 39 -9.57 4.98 -1.93
N GLU A 40 -10.83 4.58 -2.06
CA GLU A 40 -11.40 3.51 -1.25
C GLU A 40 -10.69 2.19 -1.53
N CYS A 41 -10.43 1.86 -2.80
CA CYS A 41 -9.72 0.65 -3.19
C CYS A 41 -8.31 0.59 -2.57
N ILE A 42 -7.51 1.64 -2.79
CA ILE A 42 -6.13 1.73 -2.30
C ILE A 42 -6.08 1.68 -0.77
N VAL A 43 -6.96 2.43 -0.08
CA VAL A 43 -6.99 2.43 1.39
C VAL A 43 -7.37 1.06 1.94
N CYS A 44 -8.34 0.38 1.30
CA CYS A 44 -8.78 -0.95 1.71
C CYS A 44 -7.65 -1.98 1.55
N VAL A 45 -7.06 -2.07 0.36
CA VAL A 45 -5.99 -3.05 0.07
C VAL A 45 -4.75 -2.78 0.92
N LEU A 46 -4.17 -1.59 0.81
CA LEU A 46 -2.93 -1.27 1.52
C LEU A 46 -3.13 -1.29 3.05
N GLY A 47 -4.31 -0.90 3.54
CA GLY A 47 -4.64 -0.99 4.97
C GLY A 47 -4.78 -2.42 5.48
N SER A 48 -5.15 -3.36 4.62
CA SER A 48 -5.32 -4.78 4.98
C SER A 48 -4.01 -5.57 4.94
N MET A 49 -3.02 -5.13 4.15
CA MET A 49 -1.77 -5.88 3.95
C MET A 49 -0.52 -5.19 4.49
N LEU A 50 -0.43 -3.85 4.46
CA LEU A 50 0.81 -3.16 4.77
C LEU A 50 0.83 -2.63 6.21
N GLY A 51 1.81 -3.12 6.97
CA GLY A 51 2.15 -2.62 8.30
C GLY A 51 2.90 -1.29 8.30
N GLN A 52 3.18 -0.79 9.50
CA GLN A 52 3.95 0.44 9.70
C GLN A 52 5.37 0.34 9.16
N GLU A 53 6.02 -0.81 9.35
CA GLU A 53 7.40 -1.04 8.92
C GLU A 53 7.56 -0.88 7.41
N ILE A 54 6.61 -1.38 6.62
CA ILE A 54 6.64 -1.24 5.16
C ILE A 54 6.51 0.24 4.78
N GLN A 55 5.61 0.99 5.42
CA GLN A 55 5.47 2.42 5.14
C GLN A 55 6.68 3.26 5.58
N ASP A 56 7.49 2.75 6.51
CA ASP A 56 8.73 3.39 6.91
C ASP A 56 9.85 3.09 5.91
N ALA A 57 9.95 1.86 5.42
CA ALA A 57 10.95 1.43 4.45
C ALA A 57 10.68 1.91 3.01
N TYR A 58 9.40 2.01 2.62
CA TYR A 58 9.00 2.33 1.25
C TYR A 58 8.34 3.70 1.11
N SER A 59 8.49 4.26 -0.08
CA SER A 59 7.68 5.34 -0.61
C SER A 59 7.01 4.89 -1.90
N ALA A 60 5.96 5.60 -2.33
CA ALA A 60 5.21 5.20 -3.51
C ALA A 60 6.03 5.13 -4.80
N PHE A 61 7.05 6.00 -4.96
CA PHE A 61 7.84 6.18 -6.20
C PHE A 61 9.32 6.45 -5.91
N GLY A 62 9.86 5.84 -4.84
CA GLY A 62 11.25 6.01 -4.41
C GLY A 62 11.57 7.41 -3.82
N ARG A 63 12.45 7.45 -2.82
CA ARG A 63 13.10 8.67 -2.29
C ARG A 63 14.50 8.31 -1.77
N GLU A 64 15.38 9.29 -1.57
CA GLU A 64 16.76 9.06 -1.11
C GLU A 64 16.92 8.11 0.11
N SER A 65 15.92 8.04 0.99
CA SER A 65 15.93 7.21 2.20
C SER A 65 14.88 6.08 2.21
N LYS A 66 14.16 5.87 1.10
CA LYS A 66 13.06 4.90 1.02
C LYS A 66 13.01 4.21 -0.34
N GLU A 67 12.83 2.90 -0.28
CA GLU A 67 12.66 2.05 -1.47
C GLU A 67 11.42 2.45 -2.29
N ASP A 68 11.42 2.07 -3.56
CA ASP A 68 10.32 2.35 -4.49
C ASP A 68 9.29 1.21 -4.47
N PHE A 69 8.12 1.49 -3.91
CA PHE A 69 7.01 0.53 -3.86
C PHE A 69 6.44 0.26 -5.25
N SER A 70 6.53 1.20 -6.19
CA SER A 70 6.00 1.01 -7.55
C SER A 70 6.73 -0.05 -8.36
N LEU A 71 7.90 -0.50 -7.87
CA LEU A 71 8.68 -1.58 -8.46
C LEU A 71 8.32 -2.97 -7.89
N THR A 72 7.41 -3.05 -6.92
CA THR A 72 6.97 -4.32 -6.32
C THR A 72 5.92 -5.01 -7.18
N LEU A 73 5.86 -6.35 -7.11
CA LEU A 73 4.80 -7.12 -7.74
C LEU A 73 3.46 -6.84 -7.09
N THR A 74 3.43 -6.64 -5.77
CA THR A 74 2.25 -6.14 -5.06
C THR A 74 1.68 -4.88 -5.70
N TYR A 75 2.51 -3.89 -6.03
CA TYR A 75 2.05 -2.66 -6.68
C TYR A 75 1.47 -2.93 -8.06
N SER A 76 2.14 -3.75 -8.87
CA SER A 76 1.65 -4.09 -10.21
C SER A 76 0.28 -4.75 -10.14
N LEU A 77 0.14 -5.77 -9.30
CA LEU A 77 -1.12 -6.51 -9.13
C LEU A 77 -2.24 -5.60 -8.58
N LEU A 78 -1.93 -4.70 -7.64
CA LEU A 78 -2.91 -3.72 -7.15
C LEU A 78 -3.33 -2.74 -8.26
N LYS A 79 -2.39 -2.29 -9.08
CA LYS A 79 -2.68 -1.41 -10.22
C LYS A 79 -3.64 -2.11 -11.17
N ASP A 80 -3.34 -3.36 -11.53
CA ASP A 80 -4.13 -4.14 -12.47
C ASP A 80 -5.53 -4.48 -11.92
N ALA A 81 -5.65 -4.78 -10.63
CA ALA A 81 -6.95 -5.03 -9.99
C ALA A 81 -7.83 -3.77 -9.99
N VAL A 82 -7.27 -2.62 -9.61
CA VAL A 82 -8.02 -1.35 -9.59
C VAL A 82 -8.36 -0.89 -11.02
N ALA A 83 -7.45 -1.11 -11.97
CA ALA A 83 -7.68 -0.88 -13.38
C ALA A 83 -8.87 -1.68 -13.92
N GLY A 84 -8.87 -2.99 -13.68
CA GLY A 84 -9.94 -3.89 -14.09
C GLY A 84 -11.28 -3.49 -13.48
N HIS A 85 -11.29 -3.11 -12.20
CA HIS A 85 -12.49 -2.70 -11.47
C HIS A 85 -13.17 -1.45 -12.06
N PHE A 86 -12.39 -0.46 -12.52
CA PHE A 86 -12.94 0.77 -13.09
C PHE A 86 -13.04 0.76 -14.62
N GLY A 87 -12.39 -0.18 -15.31
CA GLY A 87 -12.39 -0.31 -16.76
C GLY A 87 -12.07 1.01 -17.47
N GLN A 88 -12.95 1.46 -18.36
CA GLN A 88 -12.78 2.71 -19.11
C GLN A 88 -12.75 3.97 -18.22
N ASN A 89 -13.26 3.89 -16.99
CA ASN A 89 -13.25 5.01 -16.04
C ASN A 89 -11.97 5.06 -15.20
N TRP A 90 -10.99 4.19 -15.46
CA TRP A 90 -9.73 4.18 -14.73
C TRP A 90 -8.90 5.44 -15.01
N ASP A 91 -8.54 6.14 -13.94
CA ASP A 91 -7.60 7.26 -13.95
C ASP A 91 -6.28 6.88 -13.25
N GLU A 92 -5.24 6.60 -14.05
CA GLU A 92 -3.90 6.28 -13.57
C GLU A 92 -3.26 7.43 -12.77
N LYS A 93 -3.48 8.67 -13.17
CA LYS A 93 -2.92 9.84 -12.46
C LYS A 93 -3.50 9.94 -11.06
N ASN A 94 -4.81 9.72 -10.92
CA ASN A 94 -5.48 9.68 -9.63
C ASN A 94 -4.98 8.49 -8.78
N PHE A 95 -4.85 7.30 -9.36
CA PHE A 95 -4.28 6.14 -8.68
C PHE A 95 -2.89 6.43 -8.08
N ARG A 96 -1.97 6.94 -8.92
CA ARG A 96 -0.59 7.27 -8.51
C ARG A 96 -0.55 8.36 -7.43
N SER A 97 -1.35 9.41 -7.57
CA SER A 97 -1.47 10.48 -6.57
C SER A 97 -1.99 9.92 -5.23
N THR A 98 -2.93 8.99 -5.29
CA THR A 98 -3.58 8.44 -4.11
C THR A 98 -2.67 7.48 -3.35
N ILE A 99 -1.93 6.59 -4.03
CA ILE A 99 -0.89 5.77 -3.38
C ILE A 99 0.18 6.65 -2.73
N SER A 100 0.63 7.70 -3.41
CA SER A 100 1.60 8.65 -2.85
C SER A 100 1.11 9.27 -1.54
N LYS A 101 -0.12 9.80 -1.56
CA LYS A 101 -0.76 10.37 -0.36
C LYS A 101 -0.93 9.34 0.74
N TRP A 102 -1.24 8.10 0.37
CA TRP A 102 -1.30 6.99 1.31
C TRP A 102 0.06 6.84 1.99
N PHE A 103 1.17 6.57 1.30
CA PHE A 103 2.49 6.41 1.94
C PHE A 103 2.93 7.59 2.82
N THR A 104 2.64 8.84 2.43
CA THR A 104 2.97 10.02 3.25
C THR A 104 2.14 10.14 4.53
N GLY A 105 0.92 9.57 4.55
CA GLY A 105 -0.01 9.63 5.68
C GLY A 105 0.28 8.67 6.84
N SER A 106 1.41 7.95 6.83
CA SER A 106 1.80 6.98 7.87
C SER A 106 1.73 7.55 9.29
N SER A 107 2.17 8.80 9.45
CA SER A 107 2.26 9.47 10.74
C SER A 107 0.91 9.65 11.44
N ASP A 108 -0.15 9.86 10.66
CA ASP A 108 -1.51 10.03 11.15
C ASP A 108 -2.18 8.66 11.36
N ARG A 109 -1.96 7.70 10.44
CA ARG A 109 -2.55 6.34 10.55
C ARG A 109 -2.05 5.53 11.74
N PHE A 110 -0.76 5.62 12.09
CA PHE A 110 -0.18 4.88 13.22
C PHE A 110 0.04 5.73 14.48
N GLY A 111 -0.56 6.93 14.51
CA GLY A 111 -0.55 7.79 15.70
C GLY A 111 0.83 8.32 16.10
N ARG A 112 1.81 8.39 15.19
CA ARG A 112 3.13 8.98 15.47
C ARG A 112 3.02 10.46 15.85
N ARG A 113 2.08 11.19 15.24
CA ARG A 113 1.82 12.59 15.58
C ARG A 113 1.30 12.75 17.01
N SER A 114 0.34 11.91 17.41
CA SER A 114 -0.18 11.86 18.79
C SER A 114 0.91 11.46 19.80
N LYS A 115 1.75 10.46 19.47
CA LYS A 115 2.89 10.04 20.30
C LYS A 115 3.95 11.14 20.45
N ARG A 116 4.23 11.93 19.40
CA ARG A 116 5.16 13.08 19.45
C ARG A 116 4.61 14.23 20.29
N GLN A 117 3.32 14.54 20.20
CA GLN A 117 2.68 15.55 21.05
C GLN A 117 2.70 15.14 22.53
N LYS A 118 2.36 13.88 22.85
CA LYS A 118 2.43 13.35 24.22
C LYS A 118 3.85 13.36 24.81
N ARG A 119 4.88 13.15 23.99
CA ARG A 119 6.29 13.25 24.44
C ARG A 119 6.69 14.69 24.74
N ARG A 120 6.28 15.65 23.89
CA ARG A 120 6.53 17.09 24.11
C ARG A 120 5.81 17.66 25.33
N SER A 121 4.61 17.17 25.65
CA SER A 121 3.84 17.62 26.82
C SER A 121 4.30 17.01 28.14
N LYS A 122 5.17 15.99 28.13
CA LYS A 122 5.78 15.38 29.31
C LYS A 122 7.20 15.89 29.60
N SER A 123 7.76 16.68 28.69
CA SER A 123 9.10 17.28 28.81
C SER A 123 9.05 18.78 29.13
N LEU A 124 7.87 19.28 29.53
CA LEU A 124 7.57 20.62 30.02
C LEU A 124 6.90 20.45 31.40
#